data_AF-A0A661VM87-F1
#
_entry.id   AF-A0A661VM87-F1
#
_cell.length_a   1.000
_cell.length_b   1.000
_cell.length_c   1.000
_cell.angle_alpha   90.00
_cell.angle_beta   90.00
_cell.angle_gamma   90.00
#
_symmetry.space_group_name_H-M   'P 1'
#
loop_
_entity.id
_entity.type
_entity.pdbx_description
1 polymer ?
#
loop_
_entity_poly.entity_id
_entity_poly.type
_entity_poly.pdbx_seq_one_letter_code
_entity_poly.pdbx_strand_id
1 'polypeptide(L)'
;VWALEIGFRHPDLFAALGAHSPALSVNLAPPTYDPFYLLKEPGVAALRIYLDAGDADWARGGTQALHEALDERNIAHEFVVHSGSHENGLWAANVAEYLAFYAAGW
;
A
#
# COMPACT_ATOMS: atom_id res chain seq x y z
N VAL A 1 -1.59 6.35 2.87
CA VAL A 1 -1.64 7.32 1.74
C VAL A 1 -0.27 7.88 1.42
N TRP A 2 0.39 8.58 2.35
CA TRP A 2 1.68 9.24 2.10
C TRP A 2 2.76 8.33 1.49
N ALA A 3 2.97 7.13 2.04
CA ALA A 3 3.96 6.19 1.49
C ALA A 3 3.67 5.80 0.03
N LEU A 4 2.39 5.63 -0.33
CA LEU A 4 1.96 5.35 -1.70
C LEU A 4 2.22 6.54 -2.62
N GLU A 5 1.78 7.74 -2.21
CA GLU A 5 2.00 8.96 -2.98
C GLU A 5 3.50 9.19 -3.24
N ILE A 6 4.30 9.15 -2.18
CA ILE A 6 5.74 9.42 -2.25
C ILE A 6 6.43 8.35 -3.11
N GLY A 7 6.15 7.07 -2.86
CA GLY A 7 6.78 5.97 -3.59
C GLY A 7 6.41 5.97 -5.07
N PHE A 8 5.14 6.16 -5.41
CA PHE A 8 4.69 6.18 -6.81
C PHE A 8 5.25 7.34 -7.61
N ARG A 9 5.54 8.47 -6.96
CA ARG A 9 6.15 9.65 -7.61
C ARG A 9 7.67 9.60 -7.68
N HIS A 10 8.30 8.75 -6.86
CA HIS A 10 9.76 8.65 -6.77
C HIS A 10 10.27 7.20 -6.83
N PRO A 11 9.91 6.43 -7.88
CA PRO A 11 10.38 5.05 -8.05
C PRO A 11 11.90 4.98 -8.33
N ASP A 12 12.53 6.11 -8.61
CA ASP A 12 13.99 6.26 -8.72
C ASP A 12 14.70 6.28 -7.36
N LEU A 13 13.98 6.60 -6.28
CA LEU A 13 14.52 6.70 -4.91
C LEU A 13 14.13 5.52 -4.02
N PHE A 14 12.99 4.89 -4.30
CA PHE A 14 12.44 3.80 -3.49
C PHE A 14 12.28 2.53 -4.32
N ALA A 15 12.76 1.40 -3.80
CA ALA A 15 12.57 0.08 -4.43
C ALA A 15 11.40 -0.71 -3.84
N ALA A 16 10.97 -0.37 -2.62
CA ALA A 16 9.87 -1.02 -1.93
C ALA A 16 9.08 -0.02 -1.07
N LEU A 17 7.78 -0.24 -0.92
CA LEU A 17 6.91 0.51 -0.02
C LEU A 17 5.87 -0.42 0.60
N GLY A 18 5.45 -0.07 1.82
CA GLY A 18 4.33 -0.72 2.50
C GLY A 18 3.27 0.30 2.84
N ALA A 19 2.01 -0.09 2.68
CA ALA A 19 0.85 0.70 3.05
C ALA A 19 0.00 -0.11 4.03
N HIS A 20 0.18 0.19 5.31
CA HIS A 20 -0.51 -0.45 6.42
C HIS A 20 -1.75 0.34 6.80
N SER A 21 -2.93 -0.26 6.57
CA SER A 21 -4.24 0.38 6.73
C SER A 21 -4.35 1.77 6.07
N PRO A 22 -4.01 1.92 4.77
CA PRO A 22 -3.98 3.22 4.14
C PRO A 22 -5.37 3.87 4.11
N ALA A 23 -5.45 5.06 4.69
CA ALA A 23 -6.65 5.89 4.79
C ALA A 23 -7.14 6.47 3.43
N LEU A 24 -7.29 5.64 2.40
CA LEU A 24 -7.62 6.05 1.03
C LEU A 24 -9.04 6.59 0.91
N SER A 25 -10.00 6.02 1.63
CA SER A 25 -11.41 6.44 1.60
C SER A 25 -11.67 7.82 2.22
N VAL A 26 -10.76 8.30 3.05
CA VAL A 26 -10.86 9.60 3.73
C VAL A 26 -9.81 10.60 3.25
N ASN A 27 -9.06 10.25 2.21
CA ASN A 27 -8.04 11.10 1.62
C ASN A 27 -8.53 11.74 0.33
N LEU A 28 -8.77 13.05 0.38
CA LEU A 28 -9.23 13.86 -0.75
C LEU A 28 -8.05 14.55 -1.43
N ALA A 29 -7.05 13.77 -1.84
CA ALA A 29 -5.89 14.30 -2.54
C ALA A 29 -6.25 14.75 -3.96
N PRO A 30 -5.68 15.86 -4.47
CA PRO A 30 -5.76 16.18 -5.89
C PRO A 30 -5.18 15.04 -6.75
N PRO A 31 -5.60 14.88 -8.02
CA PRO A 31 -5.14 13.79 -8.89
C PRO A 31 -3.62 13.65 -9.04
N THR A 32 -2.86 14.73 -8.84
CA THR A 32 -1.38 14.71 -8.88
C THR A 32 -0.73 13.99 -7.69
N TYR A 33 -1.49 13.75 -6.62
CA TYR A 33 -1.03 13.16 -5.36
C TYR A 33 -1.86 11.92 -4.96
N ASP A 34 -2.94 11.64 -5.68
CA ASP A 34 -3.80 10.49 -5.39
C ASP A 34 -3.19 9.19 -5.95
N PRO A 35 -2.95 8.16 -5.10
CA PRO A 35 -2.41 6.88 -5.52
C PRO A 35 -3.16 6.24 -6.71
N PHE A 36 -4.48 6.36 -6.80
CA PHE A 36 -5.26 5.76 -7.90
C PHE A 36 -4.94 6.38 -9.25
N TYR A 37 -4.67 7.70 -9.27
CA TYR A 37 -4.26 8.40 -10.49
C TYR A 37 -2.79 8.18 -10.82
N LEU A 38 -1.95 8.00 -9.80
CA LEU A 38 -0.52 7.75 -9.93
C LEU A 38 -0.19 6.34 -10.43
N LEU A 39 -1.11 5.37 -10.38
CA LEU A 39 -0.92 4.02 -10.94
C LEU A 39 -0.55 3.99 -12.43
N LYS A 40 -0.84 5.06 -13.18
CA LYS A 40 -0.47 5.19 -14.59
C LYS A 40 1.02 5.49 -14.81
N GLU A 41 1.72 5.96 -13.77
CA GLU A 41 3.12 6.33 -13.87
C GLU A 41 3.96 5.06 -14.09
N PRO A 42 4.77 4.98 -15.15
CA PRO A 42 5.37 3.72 -15.59
C PRO A 42 6.34 3.12 -14.56
N GLY A 43 6.95 3.96 -13.72
CA GLY A 43 7.88 3.50 -12.68
C GLY A 43 7.19 2.80 -11.51
N VAL A 44 5.87 2.91 -11.34
CA VAL A 44 5.13 2.20 -10.28
C VAL A 44 5.28 0.70 -10.43
N ALA A 45 5.30 0.18 -11.65
CA ALA A 45 5.44 -1.25 -11.93
C ALA A 45 6.81 -1.83 -11.51
N ALA A 46 7.81 -0.98 -11.24
CA ALA A 46 9.12 -1.40 -10.75
C ALA A 46 9.20 -1.51 -9.21
N LEU A 47 8.19 -0.98 -8.50
CA LEU A 47 8.16 -0.98 -7.04
C LEU A 47 7.70 -2.34 -6.51
N ARG A 48 8.31 -2.80 -5.41
CA ARG A 48 7.69 -3.83 -4.58
C ARG A 48 6.68 -3.16 -3.66
N ILE A 49 5.43 -3.57 -3.74
CA ILE A 49 4.31 -2.94 -3.01
C ILE A 49 3.70 -3.95 -2.05
N TYR A 50 3.61 -3.58 -0.78
CA TYR A 50 2.91 -4.35 0.25
C TYR A 50 1.69 -3.57 0.74
N LEU A 51 0.51 -4.18 0.73
CA LEU A 51 -0.73 -3.62 1.22
C LEU A 51 -1.28 -4.53 2.32
N ASP A 52 -1.68 -3.96 3.46
CA ASP A 52 -2.47 -4.70 4.44
C ASP A 52 -3.51 -3.85 5.14
N ALA A 53 -4.48 -4.54 5.72
CA ALA A 53 -5.48 -3.98 6.62
C ALA A 53 -6.05 -5.08 7.52
N GLY A 54 -6.70 -4.67 8.61
CA GLY A 54 -7.48 -5.58 9.44
C GLY A 54 -8.80 -6.02 8.78
N ASP A 55 -9.29 -7.20 9.12
CA ASP A 55 -10.59 -7.73 8.70
C ASP A 55 -11.77 -6.87 9.18
N ALA A 56 -11.62 -6.21 10.33
CA ALA A 56 -12.56 -5.25 10.91
C ALA A 56 -12.07 -3.79 10.81
N ASP A 57 -11.10 -3.51 9.94
CA ASP A 57 -10.57 -2.16 9.72
C ASP A 57 -11.44 -1.36 8.74
N TRP A 58 -11.80 -0.13 9.13
CA TRP A 58 -12.56 0.77 8.25
C TRP A 58 -11.79 1.14 6.97
N ALA A 59 -10.45 1.08 6.98
CA ALA A 59 -9.58 1.33 5.83
C ALA A 59 -9.50 0.13 4.86
N ARG A 60 -9.99 -1.06 5.25
CA ARG A 60 -9.94 -2.27 4.43
C ARG A 60 -10.56 -2.09 3.05
N GLY A 61 -11.72 -1.44 2.98
CA GLY A 61 -12.42 -1.21 1.71
C GLY A 61 -11.58 -0.41 0.71
N GLY A 62 -10.92 0.66 1.17
CA GLY A 62 -10.03 1.46 0.32
C GLY A 62 -8.76 0.71 -0.09
N THR A 63 -8.21 -0.10 0.82
CA THR A 63 -7.02 -0.92 0.58
C THR A 63 -7.30 -2.00 -0.47
N GLN A 64 -8.44 -2.70 -0.34
CA GLN A 64 -8.94 -3.68 -1.30
C GLN A 64 -9.12 -3.05 -2.69
N ALA A 65 -9.73 -1.87 -2.77
CA ALA A 65 -9.93 -1.18 -4.05
C ALA A 65 -8.60 -0.82 -4.74
N LEU A 66 -7.56 -0.46 -3.97
CA LEU A 66 -6.23 -0.22 -4.53
C LEU A 66 -5.57 -1.52 -5.01
N HIS A 67 -5.68 -2.61 -4.25
CA HIS A 67 -5.24 -3.95 -4.66
C HIS A 67 -5.88 -4.36 -6.00
N GLU A 68 -7.20 -4.21 -6.13
CA GLU A 68 -7.92 -4.49 -7.38
C GLU A 68 -7.43 -3.61 -8.54
N ALA A 69 -7.20 -2.32 -8.30
CA ALA A 69 -6.69 -1.41 -9.33
C ALA A 69 -5.26 -1.73 -9.79
N LEU A 70 -4.41 -2.27 -8.89
CA LEU A 70 -3.08 -2.77 -9.21
C LEU A 70 -3.16 -4.07 -10.03
N ASP A 71 -4.03 -5.00 -9.64
CA ASP A 71 -4.29 -6.27 -10.35
C ASP A 71 -4.78 -6.02 -11.78
N GLU A 72 -5.75 -5.12 -11.97
CA GLU A 72 -6.26 -4.73 -13.29
C GLU A 72 -5.15 -4.23 -14.23
N ARG A 73 -4.07 -3.67 -13.67
CA ARG A 73 -2.91 -3.13 -14.40
C ARG A 73 -1.75 -4.11 -14.46
N ASN A 74 -1.89 -5.32 -13.90
CA ASN A 74 -0.85 -6.33 -13.78
C ASN A 74 0.40 -5.81 -13.07
N ILE A 75 0.23 -4.94 -12.07
CA ILE A 75 1.33 -4.44 -11.25
C ILE A 75 1.53 -5.42 -10.09
N ALA A 76 2.74 -5.98 -9.99
CA ALA A 76 3.07 -6.95 -8.94
C ALA A 76 3.01 -6.31 -7.54
N HIS A 77 2.29 -6.94 -6.62
CA HIS A 77 2.15 -6.48 -5.25
C HIS A 77 1.68 -7.61 -4.34
N GLU A 78 1.80 -7.40 -3.03
CA GLU A 78 1.28 -8.27 -1.98
C GLU A 78 0.10 -7.58 -1.29
N PHE A 79 -0.98 -8.32 -1.05
CA PHE A 79 -2.13 -7.85 -0.28
C PHE A 79 -2.52 -8.87 0.78
N VAL A 80 -2.50 -8.45 2.05
CA VAL A 80 -2.77 -9.32 3.20
C VAL A 80 -3.85 -8.71 4.08
N VAL A 81 -4.77 -9.55 4.54
CA VAL A 81 -5.80 -9.17 5.52
C VAL A 81 -5.49 -9.86 6.84
N HIS A 82 -5.18 -9.07 7.86
CA HIS A 82 -4.92 -9.57 9.21
C HIS A 82 -6.19 -9.55 10.06
N SER A 83 -6.20 -10.29 11.17
CA SER A 83 -7.29 -10.14 12.15
C SER A 83 -7.06 -8.88 12.99
N GLY A 84 -8.08 -8.04 13.13
CA GLY A 84 -8.02 -6.82 13.94
C GLY A 84 -8.68 -5.62 13.25
N SER A 85 -8.60 -4.45 13.89
CA SER A 85 -9.15 -3.20 13.36
C SER A 85 -8.04 -2.15 13.15
N HIS A 86 -8.44 -0.90 12.94
CA HIS A 86 -7.53 0.22 12.69
C HIS A 86 -6.81 0.67 13.97
N GLU A 87 -5.90 -0.14 14.47
CA GLU A 87 -5.27 0.08 15.77
C GLU A 87 -3.81 -0.35 15.84
N ASN A 88 -3.09 0.25 16.80
CA ASN A 88 -1.67 -0.02 17.04
C ASN A 88 -1.37 -1.49 17.32
N GLY A 89 -2.30 -2.21 17.92
CA GLY A 89 -2.15 -3.64 18.22
C GLY A 89 -1.96 -4.48 16.95
N LEU A 90 -2.75 -4.19 15.90
CA LEU A 90 -2.64 -4.85 14.61
C LEU A 90 -1.25 -4.61 14.00
N TRP A 91 -0.83 -3.34 13.86
CA TRP A 91 0.46 -3.03 13.23
C TRP A 91 1.63 -3.57 14.04
N ALA A 92 1.60 -3.45 15.36
CA ALA A 92 2.66 -3.96 16.23
C ALA A 92 2.82 -5.49 16.12
N ALA A 93 1.71 -6.23 16.02
CA ALA A 93 1.74 -7.69 15.86
C ALA A 93 2.39 -8.13 14.54
N ASN A 94 2.31 -7.30 13.49
CA ASN A 94 2.77 -7.65 12.15
C ASN A 94 4.11 -6.99 11.76
N VAL A 95 4.76 -6.21 12.64
CA VAL A 95 6.06 -5.55 12.34
C VAL A 95 7.13 -6.52 11.82
N ALA A 96 7.21 -7.73 12.38
CA ALA A 96 8.20 -8.72 11.95
C ALA A 96 8.00 -9.14 10.48
N GLU A 97 6.75 -9.27 10.05
CA GLU A 97 6.38 -9.56 8.66
C GLU A 97 6.68 -8.38 7.75
N TYR A 98 6.33 -7.16 8.15
CA TYR A 98 6.63 -5.96 7.37
C TYR A 98 8.14 -5.79 7.15
N LEU A 99 8.95 -6.01 8.18
CA LEU A 99 10.41 -5.97 8.06
C LEU A 99 10.94 -7.09 7.17
N ALA A 100 10.37 -8.29 7.24
CA ALA A 100 10.73 -9.38 6.35
C ALA A 100 10.43 -9.03 4.88
N PHE A 101 9.29 -8.41 4.59
CA PHE A 101 8.98 -7.89 3.26
C PHE A 101 10.05 -6.90 2.78
N TYR A 102 10.42 -5.90 3.60
CA TYR A 102 11.42 -4.90 3.22
C TYR A 102 12.83 -5.48 3.03
N ALA A 103 13.21 -6.45 3.85
CA ALA A 103 14.50 -7.12 3.78
C ALA A 103 14.59 -8.17 2.65
N ALA A 104 13.46 -8.69 2.17
CA ALA A 104 13.44 -9.63 1.06
C ALA A 104 14.00 -8.95 -0.21
N GLY A 105 14.94 -9.61 -0.88
CA GLY A 105 15.56 -9.11 -2.11
C GLY A 105 16.74 -8.12 -1.90
N TRP A 106 17.26 -8.00 -0.68
CA TRP A 106 18.61 -7.46 -0.42
C TRP A 106 19.70 -8.50 -0.73
#